data_AF-A0A1I3YUF5-F1
#
_entry.id   AF-A0A1I3YUF5-F1
#
_cell.length_a   1.000
_cell.length_b   1.000
_cell.length_c   1.000
_cell.angle_alpha   90.00
_cell.angle_beta   90.00
_cell.angle_gamma   90.00
#
_symmetry.space_group_name_H-M   'P 1'
#
loop_
_entity.id
_entity.type
_entity.pdbx_description
1 polymer ?
#
loop_
_entity_poly.entity_id
_entity_poly.type
_entity_poly.pdbx_seq_one_letter_code
_entity_poly.pdbx_strand_id
1 'polypeptide(L)'
;MSSAKIDKIHAGEGIFLKVGSKFLDLTIDLSDVSFEDCPPISHYRLAVREGLWLRRLLVAAGDEPEVGTALALATSEPDESLEGAPARPARITTIGIVWNAQPDFSGQGP
;
A
#
# COMPACT_ATOMS: atom_id res chain seq x y z
N MET A 1 15.86 11.27 -2.63
CA MET A 1 14.72 11.04 -1.74
C MET A 1 13.95 9.86 -2.27
N SER A 2 13.75 8.82 -1.47
CA SER A 2 12.83 7.74 -1.81
C SER A 2 11.40 8.21 -1.55
N SER A 3 10.60 8.41 -2.61
CA SER A 3 9.18 8.76 -2.49
C SER A 3 8.30 7.51 -2.68
N ALA A 4 7.20 7.46 -1.94
CA ALA A 4 6.16 6.45 -2.12
C ALA A 4 4.95 7.10 -2.77
N LYS A 5 4.35 6.46 -3.77
CA LYS A 5 3.11 6.89 -4.43
C LYS A 5 2.06 5.80 -4.31
N ILE A 6 0.85 6.15 -3.88
CA ILE A 6 -0.26 5.20 -3.80
C ILE A 6 -0.85 5.01 -5.20
N ASP A 7 -0.82 3.78 -5.71
CA ASP A 7 -1.37 3.47 -7.04
C ASP A 7 -2.85 3.12 -6.97
N LYS A 8 -3.22 2.32 -5.97
CA LYS A 8 -4.57 1.77 -5.87
C LYS A 8 -4.97 1.47 -4.43
N ILE A 9 -6.18 1.87 -4.05
CA ILE A 9 -6.81 1.46 -2.81
C ILE A 9 -7.78 0.30 -3.11
N HIS A 10 -7.62 -0.81 -2.41
CA HIS A 10 -8.49 -2.00 -2.55
C HIS A 10 -9.54 -2.09 -1.44
N ALA A 11 -9.25 -1.52 -0.26
CA ALA A 11 -10.13 -1.55 0.89
C ALA A 11 -11.11 -0.37 0.89
N GLY A 12 -12.33 -0.59 1.40
CA GLY A 12 -13.35 0.44 1.55
C GLY A 12 -13.63 0.76 3.02
N GLU A 13 -13.95 2.02 3.32
CA GLU A 13 -14.42 2.42 4.65
C GLU A 13 -15.72 1.70 5.02
N GLY A 14 -15.88 1.40 6.31
CA GLY A 14 -17.00 0.62 6.86
C GLY A 14 -16.90 -0.89 6.64
N ILE A 15 -15.86 -1.39 5.96
CA ILE A 15 -15.71 -2.81 5.64
C ILE A 15 -14.80 -3.52 6.64
N PHE A 16 -15.22 -4.71 7.07
CA PHE A 16 -14.36 -5.62 7.81
C PHE A 16 -13.32 -6.27 6.88
N LEU A 17 -12.05 -6.02 7.15
CA LEU A 17 -10.92 -6.64 6.46
C LEU A 17 -10.47 -7.88 7.24
N LYS A 18 -10.43 -9.01 6.55
CA LYS A 18 -9.92 -10.28 7.09
C LYS A 18 -8.40 -10.33 6.96
N VAL A 19 -7.76 -11.22 7.71
CA VAL A 19 -6.35 -11.55 7.49
C VAL A 19 -6.13 -11.95 6.02
N GLY A 20 -5.13 -11.33 5.39
CA GLY A 20 -4.82 -11.51 3.97
C GLY A 20 -5.58 -10.58 3.02
N SER A 21 -6.56 -9.81 3.50
CA SER A 21 -7.24 -8.80 2.68
C SER A 21 -6.26 -7.79 2.11
N LYS A 22 -6.41 -7.46 0.82
CA LYS A 22 -5.63 -6.42 0.15
C LYS A 22 -6.05 -5.07 0.69
N PHE A 23 -5.08 -4.25 1.08
CA PHE A 23 -5.32 -2.90 1.57
C PHE A 23 -5.11 -1.86 0.47
N LEU A 24 -3.87 -1.69 0.02
CA LEU A 24 -3.50 -0.79 -1.08
C LEU A 24 -2.26 -1.29 -1.81
N ASP A 25 -2.05 -0.78 -3.02
CA ASP A 25 -0.82 -0.93 -3.79
C ASP A 25 -0.12 0.43 -3.85
N LEU A 26 1.21 0.40 -3.76
CA LEU A 26 2.05 1.58 -3.83
C LEU A 26 3.34 1.29 -4.62
N THR A 27 3.88 2.34 -5.20
CA THR A 27 5.15 2.35 -5.90
C THR A 27 6.16 3.13 -5.08
N ILE A 28 7.37 2.61 -4.95
CA ILE A 28 8.50 3.31 -4.32
C ILE A 28 9.55 3.58 -5.38
N ASP A 29 9.90 4.84 -5.54
CA ASP A 29 11.06 5.25 -6.31
C ASP A 29 12.31 5.18 -5.43
N LEU A 30 13.24 4.31 -5.81
CA LEU A 30 14.53 4.05 -5.17
C LEU A 30 15.69 4.51 -6.05
N SER A 31 15.46 5.31 -7.11
CA SER A 31 16.49 5.74 -8.08
C SER A 31 17.69 6.44 -7.43
N ASP A 32 17.46 7.14 -6.32
CA ASP A 32 18.52 7.82 -5.56
C ASP A 32 19.35 6.89 -4.66
N VAL A 33 18.95 5.62 -4.52
CA VAL A 33 19.62 4.62 -3.69
C VAL A 33 20.30 3.63 -4.63
N SER A 34 21.52 3.96 -5.07
CA SER A 34 22.29 3.15 -6.00
C SER A 34 22.61 1.76 -5.43
N PHE A 35 21.73 0.78 -5.64
CA PHE A 35 22.02 -0.64 -5.50
C PHE A 35 22.17 -1.23 -6.90
N GLU A 36 23.31 -1.88 -7.16
CA GLU A 36 23.74 -2.39 -8.47
C GLU A 36 22.81 -3.45 -9.11
N ASP A 37 21.70 -3.82 -8.47
CA ASP A 37 20.84 -4.94 -8.90
C ASP A 37 19.33 -4.78 -8.59
N CYS A 38 18.84 -3.60 -8.18
CA CYS A 38 17.40 -3.37 -7.98
C CYS A 38 16.82 -2.45 -9.06
N PRO A 39 15.63 -2.76 -9.61
CA PRO A 39 14.95 -1.81 -10.48
C PRO A 39 14.69 -0.52 -9.71
N PRO A 40 14.91 0.65 -10.34
CA PRO A 40 14.79 1.95 -9.67
C PRO A 40 13.38 2.20 -9.13
N ILE A 41 12.38 1.52 -9.70
CA ILE A 41 10.98 1.61 -9.30
C ILE A 41 10.54 0.23 -8.81
N SER A 42 10.07 0.17 -7.57
CA SER A 42 9.58 -1.06 -6.94
C SER A 42 8.10 -0.95 -6.61
N HIS A 43 7.33 -1.99 -6.92
CA HIS A 43 5.89 -2.03 -6.67
C HIS A 43 5.57 -2.97 -5.50
N TYR A 44 4.73 -2.51 -4.57
CA TYR A 44 4.34 -3.26 -3.39
C TYR A 44 2.84 -3.26 -3.20
N ARG A 45 2.34 -4.36 -2.63
CA ARG A 45 1.00 -4.45 -2.08
C ARG A 45 1.08 -4.56 -0.56
N LEU A 46 0.28 -3.75 0.12
CA LEU A 46 -0.01 -3.88 1.54
C LEU A 46 -1.20 -4.82 1.75
N ALA A 47 -1.02 -5.81 2.62
CA ALA A 47 -2.07 -6.75 3.01
C ALA A 47 -2.22 -6.81 4.53
N VAL A 48 -3.46 -6.92 5.00
CA VAL A 48 -3.76 -6.90 6.44
C VAL A 48 -3.37 -8.24 7.08
N ARG A 49 -2.76 -8.22 8.26
CA ARG A 49 -2.34 -9.43 9.00
C ARG A 49 -3.17 -9.72 10.26
N GLU A 50 -4.21 -8.94 10.50
CA GLU A 50 -5.19 -9.11 11.57
C GLU A 50 -6.60 -8.76 11.07
N GLY A 51 -7.64 -9.18 11.78
CA GLY A 51 -9.01 -8.77 11.46
C GLY A 51 -9.26 -7.36 11.99
N LEU A 52 -9.78 -6.45 11.16
CA LEU A 52 -10.08 -5.08 11.55
C LEU A 52 -11.23 -4.48 10.75
N TRP A 53 -11.92 -3.52 11.34
CA TRP A 53 -12.87 -2.67 10.63
C TRP A 53 -12.13 -1.44 10.11
N LEU A 54 -12.10 -1.26 8.79
CA LEU A 54 -11.56 -0.03 8.21
C LEU A 54 -12.58 1.07 8.41
N ARG A 55 -12.25 2.10 9.18
CA ARG A 55 -13.20 3.16 9.55
C ARG A 55 -12.99 4.43 8.75
N ARG A 56 -11.73 4.75 8.46
CA ARG A 56 -11.37 5.95 7.69
C ARG A 56 -10.09 5.74 6.90
N LEU A 57 -10.08 6.13 5.64
CA LEU A 57 -8.89 6.32 4.83
C LEU A 57 -8.39 7.75 5.01
N LEU A 58 -7.08 7.89 5.19
CA LEU A 58 -6.41 9.19 5.34
C LEU A 58 -5.62 9.57 4.09
N VAL A 59 -5.66 8.71 3.08
CA VAL A 59 -4.92 8.82 1.82
C VAL A 59 -5.81 8.40 0.65
N ALA A 60 -5.49 8.90 -0.52
CA ALA A 60 -6.12 8.60 -1.80
C ALA A 60 -5.12 8.00 -2.81
N ALA A 61 -5.63 7.40 -3.88
CA ALA A 61 -4.78 7.02 -5.01
C ALA A 61 -4.20 8.29 -5.66
N GLY A 62 -2.90 8.27 -5.93
CA GLY A 62 -2.12 9.40 -6.39
C GLY A 62 -1.35 10.13 -5.28
N ASP A 63 -1.71 9.94 -4.00
CA ASP A 63 -1.01 10.58 -2.89
C ASP A 63 0.41 10.06 -2.73
N GLU A 64 1.29 10.94 -2.22
CA GLU A 64 2.69 10.66 -1.94
C GLU A 64 3.00 10.81 -0.44
N PRO A 65 2.55 9.88 0.42
CA PRO A 65 2.69 10.01 1.87
C PRO A 65 4.15 9.89 2.31
N GLU A 66 4.54 10.73 3.29
CA GLU A 66 5.84 10.63 3.94
C GLU A 66 5.90 9.39 4.86
N VAL A 67 7.12 8.87 5.07
CA VAL A 67 7.35 7.74 5.98
C VAL A 67 6.88 8.11 7.39
N GLY A 68 6.08 7.22 7.99
CA GLY A 68 5.48 7.42 9.31
C GLY A 68 4.10 8.08 9.28
N THR A 69 3.63 8.54 8.13
CA THR A 69 2.27 9.07 7.96
C THR A 69 1.23 7.96 8.13
N ALA A 70 0.18 8.23 8.90
CA ALA A 70 -0.94 7.31 9.05
C ALA A 70 -1.74 7.21 7.74
N LEU A 71 -1.97 5.98 7.26
CA LEU A 71 -2.70 5.72 6.01
C LEU A 71 -4.21 5.57 6.24
N ALA A 72 -4.60 5.09 7.41
CA ALA A 72 -5.99 4.81 7.76
C ALA A 72 -6.19 4.71 9.27
N LEU A 73 -7.44 4.83 9.69
CA LEU A 73 -7.91 4.48 11.02
C LEU A 73 -8.76 3.22 10.95
N ALA A 74 -8.52 2.31 11.89
CA ALA A 74 -9.18 1.04 11.99
C ALA A 74 -9.53 0.72 13.45
N THR A 75 -10.57 -0.07 13.63
CA THR A 75 -11.06 -0.48 14.96
C THR A 75 -11.23 -1.99 15.03
N SER A 76 -11.29 -2.52 16.25
CA SER A 76 -11.59 -3.94 16.52
C SER A 76 -13.07 -4.24 16.31
N GLU A 77 -13.93 -3.27 16.61
CA GLU A 77 -15.39 -3.37 16.52
C GLU A 77 -15.96 -2.34 15.54
N PRO A 78 -17.10 -2.61 14.88
CA PRO A 78 -17.65 -1.73 13.86
C PRO A 78 -18.11 -0.36 14.40
N ASP A 79 -18.52 -0.30 15.66
CA ASP A 79 -19.11 0.89 16.30
C ASP A 79 -18.17 1.53 17.35
N GLU A 80 -16.92 1.07 17.42
CA GLU A 80 -15.90 1.62 18.33
C GLU A 80 -15.66 3.10 18.01
N SER A 81 -15.52 3.95 19.03
CA SER A 81 -15.27 5.38 18.82
C SER A 81 -13.88 5.61 18.23
N LEU A 82 -13.78 6.60 17.33
CA LEU A 82 -12.49 7.07 16.80
C LEU A 82 -11.93 8.26 17.59
N GLU A 83 -12.59 8.66 18.67
CA GLU A 83 -12.12 9.75 19.52
C GLU A 83 -10.94 9.28 20.38
N GLY A 84 -9.85 10.06 20.34
CA GLY A 84 -8.62 9.76 21.09
C GLY A 84 -7.46 9.35 20.19
N ALA A 85 -6.34 9.01 20.83
CA ALA A 85 -5.15 8.55 20.12
C ALA A 85 -5.28 7.08 19.72
N PRO A 86 -4.78 6.68 18.53
CA PRO A 86 -4.71 5.26 18.17
C PRO A 86 -3.94 4.45 19.20
N ALA A 87 -4.52 3.34 19.66
CA ALA A 87 -3.91 2.50 20.69
C ALA A 87 -2.59 1.85 20.21
N ARG A 88 -2.52 1.47 18.93
CA ARG A 88 -1.34 0.89 18.28
C ARG A 88 -1.46 0.90 16.75
N PRO A 89 -0.36 0.70 16.01
CA PRO A 89 -0.41 0.35 14.60
C PRO A 89 -1.10 -1.00 14.36
N ALA A 90 -1.83 -1.10 13.24
CA ALA A 90 -2.33 -2.37 12.74
C ALA A 90 -1.19 -3.19 12.11
N ARG A 91 -1.25 -4.51 12.24
CA ARG A 91 -0.31 -5.45 11.60
C ARG A 91 -0.63 -5.54 10.11
N ILE A 92 0.31 -5.09 9.30
CA ILE A 92 0.28 -5.12 7.84
C ILE A 92 1.52 -5.89 7.36
N THR A 93 1.46 -6.49 6.18
CA THR A 93 2.62 -7.04 5.48
C THR A 93 2.76 -6.42 4.11
N THR A 94 4.00 -6.32 3.63
CA THR A 94 4.34 -5.95 2.26
C THR A 94 4.47 -7.20 1.40
N ILE A 95 3.94 -7.16 0.18
CA ILE A 95 4.08 -8.18 -0.85
C ILE A 95 4.70 -7.51 -2.07
N GLY A 96 5.89 -7.93 -2.49
CA GLY A 96 6.52 -7.42 -3.70
C GLY A 96 5.75 -7.84 -4.94
N ILE A 97 5.49 -6.90 -5.85
CA ILE A 97 4.87 -7.16 -7.14
C ILE A 97 5.98 -7.14 -8.18
N VAL A 98 6.28 -8.30 -8.75
CA VAL A 98 7.23 -8.40 -9.86
C VAL A 98 6.55 -7.85 -11.12
N TRP A 99 6.96 -6.66 -11.52
CA TRP A 99 6.49 -6.03 -12.74
C TRP A 99 7.42 -6.39 -13.90
N ASN A 100 7.03 -7.37 -14.71
CA ASN A 100 7.63 -7.54 -16.03
C ASN A 100 6.85 -6.66 -17.01
N ALA A 101 7.43 -5.53 -17.42
CA ALA A 101 7.01 -4.90 -18.66
C ALA A 101 7.24 -5.95 -19.76
N GLN A 102 6.18 -6.54 -20.33
CA GLN A 102 6.36 -7.37 -21.50
C GLN A 102 7.00 -6.51 -22.58
N PRO A 103 8.14 -6.91 -23.17
CA PRO A 103 8.65 -6.22 -24.34
C PRO A 103 7.58 -6.30 -25.42
N ASP A 104 7.22 -5.15 -25.98
CA ASP A 104 6.38 -5.12 -27.16
C ASP A 104 7.19 -5.66 -28.34
N PHE A 105 7.00 -6.94 -28.67
CA PHE A 105 7.62 -7.58 -29.82
C PHE A 105 6.86 -7.33 -31.14
N SER A 106 5.87 -6.42 -31.17
CA SER A 106 5.09 -6.14 -32.38
C SER A 106 5.86 -5.48 -33.52
N GLY A 107 7.16 -5.17 -33.34
CA GLY A 107 7.99 -4.46 -34.32
C GLY A 107 9.11 -5.26 -35.02
N GLN A 108 9.34 -6.55 -34.73
CA GLN A 108 10.38 -7.33 -35.41
C GLN A 108 9.76 -8.41 -36.30
N GLY A 109 9.43 -8.02 -37.53
CA GLY A 109 9.27 -8.95 -38.64
C GLY A 109 10.64 -9.36 -39.21
N PRO A 110 10.74 -10.55 -39.83
CA PRO A 110 11.94 -10.99 -40.55
C PRO A 110 12.25 -10.15 -41.79
#